data_AF-A0A8I1GEY6-F1
#
_entry.id   AF-A0A8I1GEY6-F1
#
_cell.length_a   1.000
_cell.length_b   1.000
_cell.length_c   1.000
_cell.angle_alpha   90.00
_cell.angle_beta   90.00
_cell.angle_gamma   90.00
#
_symmetry.space_group_name_H-M   'P 1'
#
loop_
_entity.id
_entity.type
_entity.pdbx_description
1 polymer ?
#
loop_
_entity_poly.entity_id
_entity_poly.type
_entity_poly.pdbx_seq_one_letter_code
_entity_poly.pdbx_strand_id
1 'polypeptide(L)'
;MNLSIVIPTNMHPASASIAKGSGIVADLSRPDGIVVVWYEGNIYGASNLHQLEERITCAAGRAQESYPTVAKIALSRQDYNDAFAEIGKFNGLIRKRTHEIVIKDTIIAQQWADKYKASSD
;
A
#
# COMPACT_ATOMS: atom_id res chain seq x y z
N MET A 1 -7.84 7.32 -10.84
CA MET A 1 -7.92 7.25 -9.37
C MET A 1 -6.62 7.79 -8.83
N ASN A 2 -6.66 8.55 -7.72
CA ASN A 2 -5.45 9.08 -7.07
C ASN A 2 -5.39 8.46 -5.68
N LEU A 3 -4.33 7.70 -5.42
CA LEU A 3 -4.11 7.05 -4.14
C LEU A 3 -2.79 7.52 -3.55
N SER A 4 -2.74 7.60 -2.22
CA SER A 4 -1.49 7.81 -1.50
C SER A 4 -0.73 6.50 -1.40
N ILE A 5 0.56 6.49 -1.74
CA ILE A 5 1.46 5.37 -1.47
C ILE A 5 2.04 5.60 -0.09
N VAL A 6 1.89 4.63 0.80
CA VAL A 6 2.21 4.78 2.21
C VAL A 6 3.07 3.62 2.70
N ILE A 7 3.72 3.82 3.84
CA ILE A 7 4.36 2.77 4.62
C ILE A 7 3.90 2.82 6.07
N PRO A 8 3.96 1.72 6.83
CA PRO A 8 3.69 1.75 8.25
C PRO A 8 4.65 2.67 9.01
N THR A 9 4.10 3.51 9.88
CA THR A 9 4.85 4.15 10.98
C THR A 9 4.88 3.21 12.18
N ASN A 10 5.79 3.46 13.12
CA ASN A 10 5.98 2.57 14.27
C ASN A 10 4.70 2.43 15.12
N MET A 11 4.33 1.18 15.42
CA MET A 11 3.50 0.76 16.56
C MET A 11 2.01 1.14 16.54
N HIS A 12 1.32 1.07 15.40
CA HIS A 12 -0.15 1.06 15.40
C HIS A 12 -0.71 -0.34 15.11
N PRO A 13 -1.68 -0.87 15.88
CA PRO A 13 -2.25 -2.20 15.65
C PRO A 13 -2.76 -2.44 14.22
N ALA A 14 -3.28 -1.38 13.58
CA ALA A 14 -3.76 -1.45 12.20
C ALA A 14 -2.66 -1.78 11.18
N SER A 15 -1.42 -1.36 11.41
CA SER A 15 -0.32 -1.64 10.49
C SER A 15 0.50 -2.88 10.88
N ALA A 16 0.34 -3.37 12.11
CA ALA A 16 1.04 -4.54 12.63
C ALA A 16 0.69 -5.85 11.91
N SER A 17 -0.51 -5.95 11.32
CA SER A 17 -0.96 -7.13 10.54
C SER A 17 -0.47 -7.13 9.09
N ILE A 18 0.14 -6.03 8.63
CA ILE A 18 0.61 -5.91 7.24
C ILE A 18 2.02 -6.47 7.14
N ALA A 19 2.22 -7.42 6.21
CA ALA A 19 3.52 -8.03 5.99
C ALA A 19 4.59 -7.00 5.62
N LYS A 20 5.81 -7.20 6.11
CA LYS A 20 6.94 -6.30 5.84
C LYS A 20 7.23 -6.21 4.35
N GLY A 21 7.52 -4.99 3.87
CA GLY A 21 7.81 -4.74 2.46
C GLY A 21 6.60 -4.82 1.52
N SER A 22 5.37 -4.90 2.06
CA SER A 22 4.14 -4.82 1.26
C SER A 22 4.06 -3.53 0.45
N GLY A 23 3.47 -3.60 -0.75
CA GLY A 23 2.98 -2.39 -1.41
C GLY A 23 1.67 -1.96 -0.76
N ILE A 24 1.55 -0.69 -0.37
CA ILE A 24 0.39 -0.18 0.37
C ILE A 24 -0.11 1.13 -0.27
N VAL A 25 -1.42 1.22 -0.47
CA VAL A 25 -2.09 2.40 -1.01
C VAL A 25 -3.29 2.79 -0.15
N ALA A 26 -3.56 4.09 -0.05
CA ALA A 26 -4.67 4.64 0.73
C ALA A 26 -5.53 5.60 -0.11
N ASP A 27 -6.86 5.46 0.03
CA ASP A 27 -7.83 6.42 -0.48
C ASP A 27 -8.19 7.42 0.63
N LEU A 28 -7.72 8.66 0.44
CA LEU A 28 -7.93 9.78 1.36
C LEU A 28 -9.10 10.69 0.94
N SER A 29 -9.77 10.37 -0.17
CA SER A 29 -10.75 11.25 -0.82
C SER A 29 -12.18 11.09 -0.33
N ARG A 30 -12.44 10.11 0.54
CA ARG A 30 -13.80 9.81 1.01
C ARG A 30 -14.32 10.93 1.93
N PRO A 31 -15.57 11.38 1.72
CA PRO A 31 -16.15 12.48 2.50
C PRO A 31 -16.60 12.07 3.92
N ASP A 32 -16.69 10.77 4.20
CA ASP A 32 -17.10 10.21 5.50
C ASP A 32 -15.97 10.25 6.55
N GLY A 33 -14.79 10.77 6.22
CA GLY A 33 -13.63 10.82 7.11
C GLY A 33 -12.96 9.46 7.31
N ILE A 34 -13.42 8.42 6.61
CA ILE A 34 -12.82 7.09 6.63
C ILE A 34 -11.73 7.01 5.57
N VAL A 35 -10.56 6.53 5.98
CA VAL A 35 -9.48 6.18 5.07
C VAL A 35 -9.51 4.68 4.84
N VAL A 36 -9.52 4.27 3.57
CA VAL A 36 -9.40 2.86 3.21
C VAL A 36 -8.00 2.60 2.69
N VAL A 37 -7.35 1.60 3.26
CA VAL A 37 -6.00 1.16 2.93
C VAL A 37 -6.05 -0.22 2.31
N TRP A 38 -5.37 -0.42 1.19
CA TRP A 38 -5.19 -1.72 0.55
C TRP A 38 -3.70 -2.06 0.50
N TYR A 39 -3.38 -3.35 0.56
CA TYR A 39 -2.00 -3.82 0.57
C TYR A 39 -1.80 -5.13 -0.18
N GLU A 40 -0.56 -5.37 -0.60
CA GLU A 40 -0.09 -6.64 -1.17
C GLU A 40 1.31 -6.95 -0.61
N GLY A 41 1.42 -8.05 0.12
CA GLY A 41 2.67 -8.49 0.76
C GLY A 41 3.33 -9.69 0.06
N ASN A 42 2.67 -10.25 -0.94
CA ASN A 42 3.04 -11.50 -1.58
C ASN A 42 3.22 -12.68 -0.62
N ILE A 43 2.36 -12.78 0.40
CA ILE A 43 2.47 -13.79 1.47
C ILE A 43 2.35 -15.25 0.98
N TYR A 44 1.85 -15.44 -0.24
CA TYR A 44 1.72 -16.75 -0.89
C TYR A 44 2.80 -17.01 -1.96
N GLY A 45 3.80 -16.13 -2.10
CA GLY A 45 4.98 -16.36 -2.92
C GLY A 45 4.75 -16.36 -4.43
N ALA A 46 3.87 -15.49 -4.95
CA ALA A 46 3.72 -15.27 -6.39
C ALA A 46 5.05 -14.81 -7.02
N SER A 47 5.44 -15.45 -8.13
CA SER A 47 6.73 -15.26 -8.81
C SER A 47 6.89 -13.93 -9.56
N ASN A 48 5.85 -13.09 -9.55
CA ASN A 48 5.79 -11.83 -10.29
C ASN A 48 5.58 -10.60 -9.39
N LEU A 49 5.79 -10.74 -8.07
CA LEU A 49 5.58 -9.68 -7.07
C LEU A 49 6.85 -9.46 -6.22
N HIS A 50 8.00 -9.34 -6.87
CA HIS A 50 9.30 -9.17 -6.22
C HIS A 50 9.64 -7.70 -5.96
N GLN A 51 9.20 -6.80 -6.83
CA GLN A 51 9.45 -5.37 -6.73
C GLN A 51 8.33 -4.67 -5.93
N LEU A 52 8.68 -3.55 -5.29
CA LEU A 52 7.71 -2.79 -4.50
C LEU A 52 6.60 -2.23 -5.40
N GLU A 53 6.97 -1.76 -6.58
CA GLU A 53 6.10 -1.19 -7.61
C GLU A 53 5.06 -2.21 -8.08
N GLU A 54 5.43 -3.48 -8.24
CA GLU A 54 4.53 -4.57 -8.60
C GLU A 54 3.46 -4.77 -7.51
N ARG A 55 3.89 -4.78 -6.24
CA ARG A 55 2.99 -4.88 -5.09
C ARG A 55 2.09 -3.65 -4.92
N ILE A 56 2.62 -2.44 -5.14
CA ILE A 56 1.83 -1.19 -5.15
C ILE A 56 0.75 -1.26 -6.24
N THR A 57 1.13 -1.73 -7.43
CA THR A 57 0.20 -1.90 -8.56
C THR A 57 -0.90 -2.88 -8.20
N CYS A 58 -0.56 -4.03 -7.59
CA CYS A 58 -1.56 -4.99 -7.14
C CYS A 58 -2.53 -4.39 -6.11
N ALA A 59 -2.00 -3.69 -5.10
CA ALA A 59 -2.81 -3.03 -4.07
C ALA A 59 -3.75 -1.96 -4.66
N ALA A 60 -3.26 -1.16 -5.61
CA ALA A 60 -4.08 -0.18 -6.34
C ALA A 60 -5.17 -0.85 -7.20
N GLY A 61 -4.92 -2.05 -7.72
CA GLY A 61 -5.92 -2.83 -8.44
C GLY A 61 -7.06 -3.26 -7.53
N ARG A 62 -6.73 -3.74 -6.32
CA ARG A 62 -7.71 -4.07 -5.29
C ARG A 62 -8.59 -2.86 -4.93
N ALA A 63 -7.98 -1.67 -4.84
CA ALA A 63 -8.69 -0.42 -4.58
C ALA A 63 -9.65 -0.04 -5.72
N GLN A 64 -9.22 -0.16 -6.98
CA GLN A 64 -10.04 0.20 -8.15
C GLN A 64 -11.22 -0.75 -8.36
N GLU A 65 -11.04 -2.04 -8.11
CA GLU A 65 -12.08 -3.04 -8.35
C GLU A 65 -13.02 -3.23 -7.15
N SER A 66 -12.81 -2.49 -6.05
CA SER A 66 -13.52 -2.68 -4.79
C SER A 66 -13.55 -4.15 -4.34
N TYR A 67 -12.51 -4.91 -4.70
CA TYR A 67 -12.54 -6.36 -4.60
C TYR A 67 -12.70 -6.76 -3.12
N PRO A 68 -13.66 -7.63 -2.77
CA PRO A 68 -13.83 -8.08 -1.39
C PRO A 68 -12.64 -8.98 -1.02
N THR A 69 -11.62 -8.37 -0.44
CA THR A 69 -10.40 -9.05 0.00
C THR A 69 -10.18 -8.80 1.48
N VAL A 70 -9.49 -9.73 2.12
CA VAL A 70 -8.91 -9.54 3.46
C VAL A 70 -7.72 -8.58 3.46
N ALA A 71 -7.24 -8.17 2.28
CA ALA A 71 -6.09 -7.30 2.09
C ALA A 71 -6.51 -5.81 2.05
N LYS A 72 -7.36 -5.40 3.01
CA LYS A 72 -7.82 -4.03 3.18
C LYS A 72 -8.18 -3.73 4.64
N ILE A 73 -8.01 -2.49 5.05
CA ILE A 73 -8.41 -1.98 6.37
C ILE A 73 -9.09 -0.62 6.19
N ALA A 74 -10.14 -0.34 6.97
CA ALA A 74 -10.77 0.97 7.05
C ALA A 74 -10.42 1.60 8.40
N LEU A 75 -9.98 2.85 8.40
CA LEU A 75 -9.48 3.57 9.57
C LEU A 75 -10.12 4.95 9.66
N SER A 76 -10.20 5.50 10.88
CA SER A 76 -10.42 6.93 11.03
C SER A 76 -9.23 7.71 10.46
N ARG A 77 -9.44 8.99 10.12
CA ARG A 77 -8.34 9.86 9.68
C ARG A 77 -7.22 9.97 10.72
N GLN A 78 -7.57 9.93 12.01
CA GLN A 78 -6.60 9.97 13.11
C GLN A 78 -5.74 8.70 13.13
N ASP A 79 -6.38 7.52 13.17
CA ASP A 79 -5.65 6.24 13.18
C ASP A 79 -4.78 6.06 11.93
N TYR A 80 -5.23 6.56 10.78
CA TYR A 80 -4.42 6.58 9.56
C TYR A 80 -3.15 7.40 9.73
N ASN A 81 -3.25 8.63 10.27
CA ASN A 81 -2.10 9.51 10.47
C ASN A 81 -1.11 8.93 11.50
N ASP A 82 -1.62 8.21 12.49
CA ASP A 82 -0.80 7.55 13.51
C ASP A 82 -0.12 6.27 12.99
N ALA A 83 -0.76 5.58 12.03
CA ALA A 83 -0.32 4.29 11.52
C ALA A 83 0.51 4.33 10.23
N PHE A 84 0.44 5.41 9.44
CA PHE A 84 1.03 5.47 8.11
C PHE A 84 1.71 6.80 7.78
N ALA A 85 2.82 6.70 7.05
CA ALA A 85 3.50 7.84 6.43
C ALA A 85 3.38 7.74 4.91
N GLU A 86 3.01 8.86 4.27
CA GLU A 86 2.97 8.95 2.81
C GLU A 86 4.38 9.12 2.23
N ILE A 87 4.71 8.25 1.27
CA ILE A 87 5.99 8.26 0.56
C ILE A 87 5.83 8.55 -0.94
N GLY A 88 4.59 8.61 -1.45
CA GLY A 88 4.35 8.77 -2.88
C GLY A 88 2.88 8.83 -3.27
N LYS A 89 2.64 8.84 -4.57
CA LYS A 89 1.30 8.83 -5.18
C LYS A 89 1.20 7.79 -6.28
N PHE A 90 0.05 7.14 -6.36
CA PHE A 90 -0.36 6.33 -7.49
C PHE A 90 -1.46 7.09 -8.23
N ASN A 91 -1.24 7.37 -9.51
CA ASN A 91 -2.18 8.10 -10.36
C ASN A 91 -2.59 7.22 -11.54
N GLY A 92 -3.89 7.11 -11.80
CA GLY A 92 -4.40 6.52 -13.05
C GLY A 92 -5.29 5.30 -12.87
N LEU A 93 -5.28 4.42 -13.86
CA LEU A 93 -6.16 3.24 -13.99
C LEU A 93 -5.36 2.02 -14.45
N ILE A 94 -5.48 0.92 -13.71
CA ILE A 94 -4.75 -0.32 -14.01
C ILE A 94 -5.30 -0.99 -15.27
N ARG A 95 -6.63 -1.07 -15.42
CA ARG A 95 -7.27 -1.73 -16.57
C ARG A 95 -6.90 -1.11 -17.92
N LYS A 96 -6.53 0.17 -17.94
CA LYS A 96 -6.10 0.88 -19.15
C LYS A 96 -4.57 0.88 -19.33
N ARG A 97 -3.81 0.30 -18.38
CA ARG A 97 -2.34 0.41 -18.28
C ARG A 97 -1.83 1.86 -18.34
N THR A 98 -2.68 2.80 -17.97
CA THR A 98 -2.36 4.23 -17.88
C THR A 98 -2.27 4.58 -16.40
N HIS A 99 -1.17 4.16 -15.77
CA HIS A 99 -0.90 4.53 -14.40
C HIS A 99 0.54 4.99 -14.23
N GLU A 100 0.74 5.82 -13.23
CA GLU A 100 2.01 6.41 -12.84
C GLU A 100 2.20 6.18 -11.34
N ILE A 101 3.39 5.72 -10.97
CA ILE A 101 3.84 5.61 -9.59
C ILE A 101 4.91 6.68 -9.38
N VAL A 102 4.65 7.61 -8.46
CA VAL A 102 5.59 8.67 -8.09
C VAL A 102 5.99 8.45 -6.64
N ILE A 103 7.20 7.94 -6.41
CA ILE A 103 7.80 7.81 -5.07
C ILE A 103 8.67 9.04 -4.81
N LYS A 104 8.36 9.76 -3.73
CA LYS A 104 9.09 10.97 -3.31
C LYS A 104 10.29 10.65 -2.42
N ASP A 105 10.12 9.70 -1.52
CA ASP A 105 11.19 9.26 -0.61
C ASP A 105 11.68 7.86 -1.02
N THR A 106 12.61 7.84 -1.97
CA THR A 106 13.14 6.60 -2.54
C THR A 106 14.00 5.81 -1.55
N ILE A 107 14.67 6.48 -0.61
CA ILE A 107 15.47 5.83 0.42
C ILE A 107 14.57 5.07 1.38
N ILE A 108 13.54 5.74 1.90
CA ILE A 108 12.56 5.10 2.80
C ILE A 108 11.80 3.98 2.07
N ALA A 109 11.41 4.20 0.81
CA ALA A 109 10.76 3.18 0.00
C ALA A 109 11.65 1.92 -0.17
N GLN A 110 12.94 2.11 -0.46
CA GLN A 110 13.88 1.00 -0.59
C GLN A 110 14.09 0.27 0.74
N GLN A 111 14.29 1.00 1.84
CA GLN A 111 14.42 0.40 3.17
C GLN A 111 13.19 -0.43 3.57
N TRP A 112 12.00 0.03 3.19
CA TRP A 112 10.77 -0.73 3.40
C TRP A 112 10.74 -1.98 2.51
N ALA A 113 11.04 -1.82 1.21
CA ALA A 113 11.07 -2.91 0.24
C ALA A 113 12.06 -4.02 0.64
N ASP A 114 13.23 -3.68 1.18
CA ASP A 114 14.25 -4.65 1.58
C ASP A 114 13.79 -5.57 2.72
N LYS A 115 12.84 -5.12 3.55
CA LYS A 115 12.25 -5.96 4.61
C LYS A 115 11.42 -7.13 4.06
N TYR A 116 11.01 -7.07 2.78
CA TYR A 116 10.39 -8.20 2.09
C TYR A 116 11.36 -9.39 1.98
N LYS A 117 12.61 -9.13 1.62
CA LYS A 117 13.64 -10.17 1.50
C LYS A 117 14.00 -10.77 2.85
N ALA A 118 14.08 -9.94 3.88
CA ALA A 118 14.42 -10.36 5.25
C ALA A 118 13.33 -11.19 5.97
N SER A 119 12.19 -11.43 5.33
CA SER A 119 11.12 -12.30 5.85
C SER A 119 10.93 -13.59 5.05
N SER A 120 11.85 -13.87 4.12
CA SER A 120 11.87 -15.09 3.29
C SER A 120 12.90 -16.13 3.76
N ASP A 121 13.53 -15.94 4.92
CA ASP A 121 14.48 -16.85 5.57
C ASP A 121 13.84 -17.57 6.78
#